data_AF-A0A4Y2BCQ5-F1
#
_entry.id   AF-A0A4Y2BCQ5-F1
#
_cell.length_a   1.000
_cell.length_b   1.000
_cell.length_c   1.000
_cell.angle_alpha   90.00
_cell.angle_beta   90.00
_cell.angle_gamma   90.00
#
_symmetry.space_group_name_H-M   'P 1'
#
loop_
_entity.id
_entity.type
_entity.pdbx_description
1 polymer ?
#
loop_
_entity_poly.entity_id
_entity_poly.type
_entity_poly.pdbx_seq_one_letter_code
_entity_poly.pdbx_strand_id
1 'polypeptide(L)'
;MVLHGAAAWAYLLSARQERQLNPLQRKFLLNISGAYSTTPTAALQVIERLLPLHLKAEQEAVYFRVTRLVKASHLKGQNFDPKDFEDKVSTAKFHPASFDLESHFSFDHIFNTDGPINICTDGSKIDDRSDCAFCVRENNISTSQWMAQLKHHNSVFQAEDIQSILLNSPNIKLCWIKAQVGHAGNEAADLLAKKATLEGITTQYPAPRSFLKKKLHAISTQLWQNEWDNGDTGRNVHLILPKVKTSPAPWQRPEIMFVTGHGPFPTYFKRFGLKTTDYWWKPSALRNQLPPYKLISFHRALKRL
;
A
#
# COMPACT_ATOMS: atom_id res chain seq x y z
N MET A 1 -21.11 3.58 -1.44
CA MET A 1 -21.26 2.76 -0.23
C MET A 1 -21.26 1.23 -0.53
N VAL A 2 -20.59 0.75 -1.59
CA VAL A 2 -20.72 -0.66 -2.06
C VAL A 2 -20.01 -1.67 -1.13
N LEU A 3 -18.92 -1.26 -0.48
CA LEU A 3 -18.15 -2.11 0.42
C LEU A 3 -18.50 -1.92 1.90
N HIS A 4 -19.61 -1.23 2.18
CA HIS A 4 -20.07 -1.11 3.55
C HIS A 4 -20.45 -2.49 4.08
N GLY A 5 -19.90 -2.86 5.24
CA GLY A 5 -20.11 -4.18 5.82
C GLY A 5 -19.35 -5.31 5.14
N ALA A 6 -18.39 -5.04 4.23
CA ALA A 6 -17.55 -6.09 3.61
C ALA A 6 -16.89 -7.01 4.66
N ALA A 7 -16.57 -6.48 5.84
CA ALA A 7 -16.09 -7.25 6.97
C ALA A 7 -16.98 -8.43 7.40
N ALA A 8 -18.29 -8.34 7.17
CA ALA A 8 -19.26 -9.38 7.54
C ALA A 8 -19.43 -10.45 6.46
N TRP A 9 -19.34 -10.08 5.17
CA TRP A 9 -19.73 -10.96 4.06
C TRP A 9 -18.62 -11.27 3.05
N ALA A 10 -17.51 -10.53 3.07
CA ALA A 10 -16.42 -10.66 2.08
C ALA A 10 -15.18 -11.37 2.63
N TYR A 11 -15.27 -12.02 3.79
CA TYR A 11 -14.21 -12.92 4.25
C TYR A 11 -14.41 -14.30 3.61
N LEU A 12 -13.46 -14.71 2.77
CA LEU A 12 -13.51 -15.94 1.97
C LEU A 12 -14.68 -15.96 0.97
N LEU A 13 -14.60 -15.12 -0.05
CA LEU A 13 -15.64 -15.07 -1.07
C LEU A 13 -15.70 -16.40 -1.84
N SER A 14 -16.92 -16.92 -2.00
CA SER A 14 -17.17 -17.99 -2.96
C SER A 14 -17.09 -17.46 -4.39
N ALA A 15 -16.72 -18.31 -5.35
CA ALA A 15 -16.71 -17.95 -6.77
C ALA A 15 -18.06 -17.40 -7.28
N ARG A 16 -19.18 -17.81 -6.66
CA ARG A 16 -20.50 -17.26 -6.96
C ARG A 16 -20.61 -15.79 -6.53
N GLN A 17 -20.16 -15.46 -5.32
CA GLN A 17 -20.20 -14.09 -4.80
C GLN A 17 -19.27 -13.17 -5.58
N GLU A 18 -18.06 -13.63 -5.93
CA GLU A 18 -17.13 -12.87 -6.78
C GLU A 18 -17.79 -12.49 -8.12
N ARG A 19 -18.47 -13.44 -8.77
CA ARG A 19 -19.19 -13.19 -10.02
C ARG A 19 -20.32 -12.19 -9.88
N GLN A 20 -20.98 -12.11 -8.72
CA GLN A 20 -22.06 -11.14 -8.47
C GLN A 20 -21.55 -9.71 -8.29
N LEU A 21 -20.29 -9.52 -7.87
CA LEU A 21 -19.69 -8.20 -7.69
C LEU A 21 -19.31 -7.54 -9.02
N ASN A 22 -18.95 -8.33 -10.03
CA ASN A 22 -18.53 -7.83 -11.34
C ASN A 22 -19.60 -6.99 -12.07
N PRO A 23 -20.88 -7.43 -12.18
CA PRO A 23 -21.94 -6.61 -12.76
C PRO A 23 -22.17 -5.28 -12.03
N LEU A 24 -22.01 -5.26 -10.70
CA LEU A 24 -22.14 -4.04 -9.91
C LEU A 24 -21.04 -3.05 -10.25
N GLN A 25 -19.78 -3.47 -10.21
CA GLN A 25 -18.65 -2.60 -10.55
C GLN A 25 -18.70 -2.14 -12.02
N ARG A 26 -19.10 -3.03 -12.94
CA ARG A 26 -19.20 -2.75 -14.37
C ARG A 26 -20.07 -1.54 -14.69
N LYS A 27 -21.21 -1.37 -14.00
CA LYS A 27 -22.09 -0.21 -14.21
C LYS A 27 -21.37 1.10 -13.94
N PHE A 28 -20.61 1.18 -12.84
CA PHE A 28 -19.83 2.36 -12.51
C PHE A 28 -18.70 2.58 -13.51
N LEU A 29 -17.99 1.52 -13.88
CA LEU A 29 -16.88 1.61 -14.85
C LEU A 29 -17.32 2.12 -16.21
N LEU A 30 -18.47 1.65 -16.72
CA LEU A 30 -19.03 2.16 -17.99
C LEU A 30 -19.42 3.63 -17.91
N ASN A 31 -19.99 4.05 -16.77
CA ASN A 31 -20.38 5.44 -16.57
C ASN A 31 -19.18 6.39 -16.46
N ILE A 32 -18.09 5.95 -15.80
CA ILE A 32 -16.87 6.75 -15.65
C ILE A 32 -16.12 6.84 -16.99
N SER A 33 -15.87 5.69 -17.63
CA SER A 33 -15.11 5.61 -18.88
C SER A 33 -15.84 6.16 -20.10
N GLY A 34 -17.18 6.11 -20.09
CA GLY A 34 -17.99 6.29 -21.28
C GLY A 34 -17.75 5.21 -22.36
N ALA A 35 -17.10 4.10 -22.04
CA ALA A 35 -16.82 3.04 -23.00
C ALA A 35 -18.11 2.39 -23.53
N TYR A 36 -17.99 1.65 -24.63
CA TYR A 36 -19.12 0.90 -25.17
C TYR A 36 -19.53 -0.22 -24.20
N SER A 37 -20.83 -0.54 -24.17
CA SER A 37 -21.38 -1.62 -23.33
C SER A 37 -20.82 -3.01 -23.65
N THR A 38 -20.14 -3.17 -24.79
CA THR A 38 -19.44 -4.40 -25.22
C THR A 38 -17.98 -4.45 -24.77
N THR A 39 -17.43 -3.39 -24.19
CA THR A 39 -16.05 -3.36 -23.69
C THR A 39 -15.90 -4.31 -22.47
N PRO A 40 -14.90 -5.20 -22.44
CA PRO A 40 -14.71 -6.15 -21.34
C PRO A 40 -14.50 -5.47 -19.97
N THR A 41 -15.09 -6.02 -18.89
CA THR A 41 -14.97 -5.44 -17.54
C THR A 41 -13.52 -5.37 -17.07
N ALA A 42 -12.72 -6.41 -17.32
CA ALA A 42 -11.30 -6.44 -16.96
C ALA A 42 -10.51 -5.30 -17.62
N ALA A 43 -10.79 -5.01 -18.89
CA ALA A 43 -10.18 -3.88 -19.58
C ALA A 43 -10.57 -2.54 -18.94
N LEU A 44 -11.84 -2.37 -18.56
CA LEU A 44 -12.31 -1.16 -17.90
C LEU A 44 -11.66 -0.97 -16.53
N GLN A 45 -11.51 -2.02 -15.74
CA GLN A 45 -10.80 -1.97 -14.46
C GLN A 45 -9.37 -1.46 -14.63
N VAL A 46 -8.66 -1.91 -15.67
CA VAL A 46 -7.27 -1.51 -15.96
C VAL A 46 -7.18 -0.09 -16.51
N ILE A 47 -8.06 0.29 -17.43
CA ILE A 47 -8.11 1.66 -18.00
C ILE A 47 -8.40 2.68 -16.91
N GLU A 48 -9.43 2.42 -16.09
CA GLU A 48 -9.84 3.28 -14.98
C GLU A 48 -8.90 3.17 -13.77
N ARG A 49 -7.96 2.21 -13.80
CA ARG A 49 -7.00 1.95 -12.72
C ARG A 49 -7.69 1.66 -11.38
N LEU A 50 -8.80 0.94 -11.44
CA LEU A 50 -9.64 0.55 -10.31
C LEU A 50 -9.51 -0.93 -10.04
N LEU A 51 -9.09 -1.26 -8.81
CA LEU A 51 -8.97 -2.62 -8.33
C LEU A 51 -10.32 -3.37 -8.48
N PRO A 52 -10.32 -4.64 -8.92
CA PRO A 52 -11.52 -5.46 -8.94
C PRO A 52 -12.23 -5.51 -7.59
N LEU A 53 -13.56 -5.39 -7.62
CA LEU A 53 -14.36 -5.19 -6.42
C LEU A 53 -14.27 -6.38 -5.45
N HIS A 54 -14.15 -7.61 -5.95
CA HIS A 54 -13.98 -8.79 -5.11
C HIS A 54 -12.65 -8.77 -4.35
N LEU A 55 -11.54 -8.43 -5.01
CA LEU A 55 -10.23 -8.29 -4.37
C LEU A 55 -10.23 -7.17 -3.33
N LYS A 56 -10.90 -6.05 -3.62
CA LYS A 56 -11.03 -4.94 -2.68
C LYS A 56 -11.89 -5.31 -1.47
N ALA A 57 -12.96 -6.08 -1.67
CA ALA A 57 -13.83 -6.52 -0.60
C ALA A 57 -13.11 -7.48 0.36
N GLU A 58 -12.35 -8.46 -0.15
CA GLU A 58 -11.52 -9.33 0.66
C GLU A 58 -10.44 -8.54 1.43
N GLN A 59 -9.77 -7.59 0.75
CA GLN A 59 -8.78 -6.71 1.37
C GLN A 59 -9.35 -5.99 2.61
N GLU A 60 -10.53 -5.37 2.46
CA GLU A 60 -11.20 -4.66 3.55
C GLU A 60 -11.69 -5.61 4.65
N ALA A 61 -12.15 -6.81 4.30
CA ALA A 61 -12.59 -7.80 5.27
C ALA A 61 -11.43 -8.29 6.16
N VAL A 62 -10.29 -8.62 5.56
CA VAL A 62 -9.08 -9.02 6.29
C VAL A 62 -8.58 -7.89 7.17
N TYR A 63 -8.47 -6.67 6.62
CA TYR A 63 -8.03 -5.49 7.39
C TYR A 63 -8.92 -5.25 8.62
N PHE A 64 -10.25 -5.32 8.45
CA PHE A 64 -11.19 -5.13 9.56
C PHE A 64 -11.09 -6.26 10.59
N ARG A 65 -10.99 -7.52 10.15
CA ARG A 65 -10.88 -8.67 11.08
C ARG A 65 -9.63 -8.57 11.96
N VAL A 66 -8.50 -8.21 11.36
CA VAL A 66 -7.23 -8.07 12.09
C VAL A 66 -7.27 -6.85 13.03
N THR A 67 -7.67 -5.67 12.53
CA THR A 67 -7.49 -4.41 13.28
C THR A 67 -8.67 -3.99 14.17
N ARG A 68 -9.86 -4.53 13.94
CA ARG A 68 -11.09 -4.16 14.68
C ARG A 68 -11.64 -5.32 15.49
N LEU A 69 -11.65 -6.52 14.92
CA LEU A 69 -12.14 -7.71 15.62
C LEU A 69 -11.04 -8.43 16.39
N VAL A 70 -9.76 -8.04 16.21
CA VAL A 70 -8.59 -8.64 16.86
C VAL A 70 -8.61 -10.16 16.65
N LYS A 71 -8.84 -10.59 15.41
CA LYS A 71 -8.84 -12.00 15.02
C LYS A 71 -7.84 -12.26 13.91
N ALA A 72 -7.07 -13.33 14.06
CA ALA A 72 -6.20 -13.84 13.01
C ALA A 72 -6.98 -14.05 11.71
N SER A 73 -6.32 -13.68 10.62
CA SER A 73 -6.90 -13.73 9.28
C SER A 73 -5.85 -14.13 8.27
N HIS A 74 -6.28 -14.50 7.08
CA HIS A 74 -5.38 -14.87 6.01
C HIS A 74 -5.88 -14.32 4.68
N LEU A 75 -4.94 -14.05 3.77
CA LEU A 75 -5.22 -13.64 2.40
C LEU A 75 -4.24 -14.37 1.48
N LYS A 76 -4.78 -15.26 0.62
CA LYS A 76 -4.05 -16.02 -0.41
C LYS A 76 -2.72 -16.61 0.09
N GLY A 77 -2.78 -17.34 1.19
CA GLY A 77 -1.63 -18.07 1.77
C GLY A 77 -0.76 -17.25 2.73
N GLN A 78 -1.00 -15.95 2.90
CA GLN A 78 -0.34 -15.15 3.94
C GLN A 78 -1.23 -15.02 5.17
N ASN A 79 -0.66 -15.30 6.34
CA ASN A 79 -1.34 -15.14 7.63
C ASN A 79 -1.04 -13.76 8.24
N PHE A 80 -2.03 -13.22 8.94
CA PHE A 80 -1.97 -11.95 9.64
C PHE A 80 -2.49 -12.14 11.06
N ASP A 81 -1.60 -12.09 12.03
CA ASP A 81 -1.94 -12.13 13.45
C ASP A 81 -2.17 -10.70 13.96
N PRO A 82 -3.28 -10.39 14.65
CA PRO A 82 -3.50 -9.11 15.30
C PRO A 82 -2.35 -8.65 16.19
N LYS A 83 -1.65 -9.57 16.86
CA LYS A 83 -0.52 -9.26 17.75
C LYS A 83 0.65 -8.60 17.03
N ASP A 84 0.77 -8.81 15.72
CA ASP A 84 1.82 -8.19 14.92
C ASP A 84 1.55 -6.72 14.61
N PHE A 85 0.36 -6.18 14.92
CA PHE A 85 -0.09 -4.85 14.51
C PHE A 85 -0.61 -4.02 15.67
N GLU A 86 -0.52 -2.69 15.52
CA GLU A 86 -0.99 -1.77 16.55
C GLU A 86 -2.50 -1.93 16.85
N ASP A 87 -2.82 -1.89 18.13
CA ASP A 87 -4.19 -1.86 18.60
C ASP A 87 -4.90 -0.53 18.31
N LYS A 88 -6.23 -0.56 18.34
CA LYS A 88 -7.00 0.67 18.14
C LYS A 88 -7.05 1.38 19.49
N VAL A 89 -6.26 2.43 19.66
CA VAL A 89 -6.48 3.36 20.77
C VAL A 89 -7.85 4.00 20.57
N SER A 90 -8.81 3.63 21.41
CA SER A 90 -10.13 4.24 21.42
C SER A 90 -10.01 5.58 22.12
N THR A 91 -9.93 6.66 21.35
CA THR A 91 -9.90 8.04 21.88
C THR A 91 -11.08 8.38 22.79
N ALA A 92 -12.22 7.69 22.63
CA ALA A 92 -13.39 7.84 23.50
C ALA A 92 -13.29 7.10 24.86
N LYS A 93 -12.30 6.22 25.03
CA LYS A 93 -12.09 5.42 26.25
C LYS A 93 -10.76 5.74 26.96
N PHE A 94 -9.96 6.61 26.36
CA PHE A 94 -8.66 7.00 26.88
C PHE A 94 -8.73 8.45 27.36
N HIS A 95 -8.52 8.66 28.65
CA HIS A 95 -8.15 9.97 29.15
C HIS A 95 -6.65 10.17 28.87
N PRO A 96 -6.17 11.33 28.41
CA PRO A 96 -4.74 11.53 28.11
C PRO A 96 -3.81 11.18 29.28
N ALA A 97 -4.29 11.32 30.52
CA ALA A 97 -3.54 10.97 31.74
C ALA A 97 -3.55 9.46 32.10
N SER A 98 -4.33 8.63 31.41
CA SER A 98 -4.38 7.16 31.63
C SER A 98 -3.54 6.39 30.61
N PHE A 99 -2.62 7.08 29.92
CA PHE A 99 -1.71 6.49 28.95
C PHE A 99 -0.57 5.77 29.67
N ASP A 100 -0.86 4.55 30.11
CA ASP A 100 0.10 3.66 30.73
C ASP A 100 0.83 2.85 29.65
N LEU A 101 2.06 3.27 29.37
CA LEU A 101 2.96 2.67 28.38
C LEU A 101 3.89 1.60 28.98
N GLU A 102 3.82 1.35 30.29
CA GLU A 102 4.77 0.49 31.00
C GLU A 102 4.70 -0.99 30.58
N SER A 103 3.63 -1.44 29.93
CA SER A 103 3.42 -2.87 29.64
C SER A 103 4.26 -3.47 28.51
N HIS A 104 5.05 -2.68 27.78
CA HIS A 104 5.81 -3.16 26.62
C HIS A 104 7.32 -3.23 26.83
N PHE A 105 7.86 -2.53 27.82
CA PHE A 105 9.29 -2.47 28.10
C PHE A 105 9.51 -2.39 29.62
N SER A 106 10.18 -3.39 30.21
CA SER A 106 10.64 -3.29 31.61
C SER A 106 11.94 -2.49 31.64
N PHE A 107 11.92 -1.35 32.32
CA PHE A 107 13.10 -0.53 32.55
C PHE A 107 13.60 -0.60 34.01
N ASP A 108 13.06 -1.54 34.80
CA ASP A 108 13.32 -1.67 36.25
C ASP A 108 14.79 -1.87 36.59
N HIS A 109 15.56 -2.44 35.66
CA HIS A 109 16.99 -2.69 35.79
C HIS A 109 17.85 -1.46 35.46
N ILE A 110 17.27 -0.41 34.87
CA ILE A 110 17.99 0.79 34.39
C ILE A 110 17.81 1.97 35.35
N PHE A 111 16.69 2.06 36.08
CA PHE A 111 16.32 3.20 36.90
C PHE A 111 16.48 3.01 38.43
N ASN A 112 17.40 2.13 38.85
CA ASN A 112 17.65 1.79 40.26
C ASN A 112 18.46 2.87 41.03
N THR A 113 18.03 4.13 41.00
CA THR A 113 18.72 5.22 41.72
C THR A 113 17.73 6.19 42.38
N ASP A 114 17.99 6.54 43.64
CA ASP A 114 17.16 7.43 44.48
C ASP A 114 17.26 8.93 44.12
N GLY A 115 17.86 9.28 42.97
CA GLY A 115 18.16 10.67 42.57
C GLY A 115 17.66 11.02 41.16
N PRO A 116 17.64 12.33 40.80
CA PRO A 116 17.21 12.78 39.48
C PRO A 116 18.20 12.31 38.39
N ILE A 117 17.68 11.59 37.39
CA ILE A 117 18.48 11.00 36.31
C ILE A 117 18.42 11.88 35.06
N ASN A 118 19.58 12.18 34.46
CA ASN A 118 19.66 12.84 33.17
C ASN A 118 19.72 11.79 32.05
N ILE A 119 18.75 11.81 31.15
CA ILE A 119 18.68 10.91 30.00
C ILE A 119 18.80 11.71 28.71
N CYS A 120 19.71 11.31 27.83
CA CYS A 120 19.74 11.80 26.46
C CYS A 120 19.17 10.71 25.55
N THR A 121 18.19 11.06 24.71
CA THR A 121 17.59 10.17 23.71
C THR A 121 17.91 10.68 22.31
N ASP A 122 18.14 9.77 21.38
CA ASP A 122 18.22 10.13 19.96
C ASP A 122 17.63 9.02 19.09
N GLY A 123 17.19 9.42 17.90
CA GLY A 123 16.61 8.55 16.88
C GLY A 123 17.44 8.61 15.60
N SER A 124 17.79 7.46 15.04
CA SER A 124 18.47 7.37 13.75
C SER A 124 17.50 6.87 12.69
N LYS A 125 17.63 7.37 11.46
CA LYS A 125 16.97 6.79 10.29
C LYS A 125 17.95 6.60 9.14
N ILE A 126 18.17 5.35 8.74
CA ILE A 126 19.06 4.97 7.63
C ILE A 126 18.34 3.95 6.75
N ASP A 127 18.20 4.20 5.45
CA ASP A 127 17.66 3.27 4.44
C ASP A 127 16.41 2.48 4.91
N ASP A 128 15.42 3.22 5.41
CA ASP A 128 14.13 2.72 5.96
C ASP A 128 14.20 1.94 7.28
N ARG A 129 15.34 1.90 7.96
CA ARG A 129 15.42 1.52 9.38
C ARG A 129 15.28 2.76 10.24
N SER A 130 14.42 2.68 11.24
CA SER A 130 14.33 3.67 12.31
C SER A 130 14.84 3.00 13.57
N ASP A 131 15.78 3.60 14.28
CA ASP A 131 16.35 3.05 15.50
C ASP A 131 16.30 4.10 16.61
N CYS A 132 16.27 3.64 17.86
CA CYS A 132 16.27 4.54 19.00
C CYS A 132 17.27 4.08 20.05
N ALA A 133 17.93 5.03 20.67
CA ALA A 133 18.81 4.79 21.79
C ALA A 133 18.60 5.84 22.86
N PHE A 134 18.89 5.45 24.10
CA PHE A 134 19.05 6.41 25.17
C PHE A 134 20.29 6.08 26.00
N CYS A 135 20.90 7.12 26.55
CA CYS A 135 21.96 7.00 27.53
C CYS A 135 21.58 7.72 28.82
N VAL A 136 21.78 7.03 29.93
CA VAL A 136 21.66 7.55 31.28
C VAL A 136 23.01 8.09 31.71
N ARG A 137 23.02 9.32 32.24
CA ARG A 137 24.24 10.00 32.67
C ARG A 137 24.11 10.51 34.09
N GLU A 138 25.05 10.11 34.93
CA GLU A 138 25.22 10.62 36.29
C GLU A 138 26.61 11.29 36.37
N ASN A 139 26.66 12.55 36.83
CA ASN A 139 27.92 13.31 36.98
C ASN A 139 28.84 13.33 35.72
N ASN A 140 28.26 13.54 34.53
CA ASN A 140 28.97 13.52 33.23
C ASN A 140 29.55 12.17 32.78
N ILE A 141 29.31 11.09 33.51
CA ILE A 141 29.73 9.74 33.14
C ILE A 141 28.49 8.94 32.70
N SER A 142 28.59 8.26 31.56
CA SER A 142 27.50 7.42 31.05
C SER A 142 27.43 6.12 31.85
N THR A 143 26.45 6.01 32.74
CA THR A 143 26.30 4.89 33.68
C THR A 143 25.49 3.73 33.09
N SER A 144 24.55 4.00 32.19
CA SER A 144 23.75 2.97 31.53
C SER A 144 23.34 3.37 30.12
N GLN A 145 23.21 2.40 29.22
CA GLN A 145 22.89 2.60 27.81
C GLN A 145 21.84 1.59 27.39
N TRP A 146 20.94 2.02 26.52
CA TRP A 146 19.97 1.15 25.90
C TRP A 146 19.84 1.50 24.42
N MET A 147 19.75 0.45 23.61
CA MET A 147 19.68 0.55 22.16
C MET A 147 18.61 -0.42 21.69
N ALA A 148 17.56 0.12 21.07
CA ALA A 148 16.54 -0.67 20.42
C ALA A 148 16.61 -0.51 18.91
N GLN A 149 16.63 -1.66 18.26
CA GLN A 149 16.43 -1.75 16.84
C GLN A 149 14.93 -1.94 16.58
N LEU A 150 14.32 -1.03 15.82
CA LEU A 150 12.96 -1.24 15.31
C LEU A 150 13.03 -1.97 13.98
N LYS A 151 11.93 -2.65 13.62
CA LYS A 151 11.85 -3.33 12.33
C LYS A 151 11.71 -2.27 11.22
N HIS A 152 12.11 -2.64 10.00
CA HIS A 152 12.05 -1.78 8.80
C HIS A 152 10.67 -1.20 8.46
N HIS A 153 9.59 -1.74 9.04
CA HIS A 153 8.24 -1.25 8.81
C HIS A 153 7.80 -0.20 9.84
N ASN A 154 8.63 0.09 10.84
CA ASN A 154 8.35 1.04 11.89
C ASN A 154 8.80 2.45 11.50
N SER A 155 8.06 3.46 11.99
CA SER A 155 8.31 4.87 11.69
C SER A 155 9.05 5.59 12.81
N VAL A 156 9.66 6.74 12.51
CA VAL A 156 10.30 7.62 13.52
C VAL A 156 9.32 8.03 14.62
N PHE A 157 8.04 8.24 14.30
CA PHE A 157 7.01 8.54 15.31
C PHE A 157 6.82 7.40 16.33
N GLN A 158 7.04 6.14 15.94
CA GLN A 158 6.99 5.03 16.90
C GLN A 158 8.25 4.96 17.76
N ALA A 159 9.39 5.47 17.26
CA ALA A 159 10.58 5.68 18.09
C ALA A 159 10.35 6.80 19.12
N GLU A 160 9.64 7.86 18.75
CA GLU A 160 9.20 8.92 19.67
C GLU A 160 8.20 8.40 20.71
N ASP A 161 7.28 7.51 20.34
CA ASP A 161 6.38 6.85 21.30
C ASP A 161 7.18 6.09 22.38
N ILE A 162 8.25 5.38 22.01
CA ILE A 162 9.17 4.72 22.97
C ILE A 162 9.83 5.75 23.90
N GLN A 163 10.22 6.92 23.39
CA GLN A 163 10.77 7.98 24.23
C GLN A 163 9.72 8.55 25.19
N SER A 164 8.45 8.59 24.79
CA SER A 164 7.36 9.04 25.66
C SER A 164 7.11 8.09 26.84
N ILE A 165 7.48 6.80 26.72
CA ILE A 165 7.46 5.85 27.85
C ILE A 165 8.42 6.30 28.94
N LEU A 166 9.61 6.78 28.55
CA LEU A 166 10.60 7.30 29.50
C LEU A 166 10.10 8.56 30.23
N LEU A 167 9.21 9.34 29.63
CA LEU A 167 8.62 10.53 30.24
C LEU A 167 7.60 10.23 31.33
N ASN A 168 7.00 9.03 31.33
CA ASN A 168 5.99 8.66 32.30
C ASN A 168 6.59 8.30 33.68
N SER A 169 7.90 8.06 33.77
CA SER A 169 8.55 7.75 35.04
C SER A 169 8.79 9.02 35.88
N PRO A 170 8.41 9.04 37.17
CA PRO A 170 8.41 10.24 38.00
C PRO A 170 9.79 10.85 38.27
N ASN A 171 10.86 10.07 38.08
CA ASN A 171 12.25 10.47 38.38
C ASN A 171 13.06 10.91 37.14
N ILE A 172 12.44 10.94 35.96
CA ILE A 172 13.11 11.25 34.69
C ILE A 172 12.76 12.67 34.26
N LYS A 173 13.78 13.50 34.01
CA LYS A 173 13.61 14.83 33.41
C LYS A 173 14.25 14.85 32.03
N LEU A 174 13.44 15.00 30.99
CA LEU A 174 13.97 15.28 29.65
C LEU A 174 14.29 16.77 29.50
N CYS A 175 15.45 17.06 28.93
CA CYS A 175 15.82 18.40 28.50
C CYS A 175 16.11 18.36 26.99
N TRP A 176 15.54 19.31 26.25
CA TRP A 176 15.82 19.42 24.83
C TRP A 176 17.16 20.11 24.62
N ILE A 177 18.10 19.41 24.00
CA ILE A 177 19.42 19.93 23.67
C ILE A 177 19.50 20.03 22.14
N LYS A 178 19.96 21.18 21.64
CA LYS A 178 20.14 21.38 20.20
C LYS A 178 21.20 20.42 19.66
N ALA A 179 20.88 19.76 18.55
CA ALA A 179 21.79 18.85 17.87
C ALA A 179 23.11 19.54 17.46
N GLN A 180 24.22 18.78 17.50
CA GLN A 180 25.56 19.19 17.03
C GLN A 180 26.20 20.36 17.80
N VAL A 181 25.82 20.57 19.07
CA VAL A 181 26.40 21.61 19.94
C VAL A 181 27.61 21.11 20.76
N GLY A 182 28.13 19.91 20.48
CA GLY A 182 29.27 19.37 21.24
C GLY A 182 28.89 18.80 22.62
N HIS A 183 27.60 18.63 22.91
CA HIS A 183 27.17 18.10 24.19
C HIS A 183 27.41 16.58 24.24
N ALA A 184 28.34 16.15 25.08
CA ALA A 184 28.81 14.76 25.10
C ALA A 184 27.71 13.72 25.37
N GLY A 185 26.57 14.09 25.98
CA GLY A 185 25.42 13.18 26.15
C GLY A 185 24.59 13.02 24.87
N ASN A 186 24.47 14.09 24.09
CA ASN A 186 23.74 14.07 22.82
C ASN A 186 24.54 13.32 21.74
N GLU A 187 25.86 13.53 21.70
CA GLU A 187 26.75 12.79 20.80
C GLU A 187 26.82 11.30 21.16
N ALA A 188 26.82 10.97 22.45
CA ALA A 188 26.74 9.58 22.88
C ALA A 188 25.42 8.94 22.44
N ALA A 189 24.27 9.62 22.60
CA ALA A 189 22.98 9.12 22.15
C ALA A 189 22.91 8.94 20.62
N ASP A 190 23.41 9.89 19.82
CA ASP A 190 23.48 9.80 18.35
C ASP A 190 24.36 8.62 17.88
N LEU A 191 25.55 8.45 18.49
CA LEU A 191 26.42 7.31 18.20
C LEU A 191 25.75 5.98 18.57
N LEU A 192 25.02 5.94 19.69
CA LEU A 192 24.29 4.74 20.10
C LEU A 192 23.09 4.46 19.18
N ALA A 193 22.36 5.48 18.74
CA ALA A 193 21.25 5.31 17.80
C ALA A 193 21.74 4.78 16.45
N LYS A 194 22.93 5.20 15.99
CA LYS A 194 23.58 4.66 14.79
C LYS A 194 24.11 3.23 14.99
N LYS A 195 24.60 2.90 16.19
CA LYS A 195 25.03 1.53 16.52
C LYS A 195 23.85 0.57 16.69
N ALA A 196 22.71 1.07 17.18
CA ALA A 196 21.48 0.30 17.35
C ALA A 196 21.00 -0.33 16.03
N THR A 197 21.29 0.30 14.88
CA THR A 197 21.02 -0.26 13.55
C THR A 197 21.69 -1.61 13.31
N LEU A 198 22.84 -1.87 13.95
CA LEU A 198 23.65 -3.09 13.77
C LEU A 198 23.60 -4.03 14.99
N GLU A 199 23.62 -3.47 16.20
CA GLU A 199 23.84 -4.21 17.46
C GLU A 199 22.68 -4.05 18.46
N GLY A 200 21.62 -3.31 18.10
CA GLY A 200 20.50 -3.04 18.99
C GLY A 200 19.67 -4.29 19.30
N ILE A 201 19.02 -4.29 20.46
CA ILE A 201 18.07 -5.35 20.82
C ILE A 201 16.88 -5.22 19.88
N THR A 202 16.58 -6.27 19.10
CA THR A 202 15.41 -6.27 18.22
C THR A 202 14.15 -6.19 19.07
N THR A 203 13.48 -5.04 19.01
CA THR A 203 12.24 -4.84 19.76
C THR A 203 11.07 -5.47 19.02
N GLN A 204 10.18 -6.14 19.76
CA GLN A 204 8.91 -6.64 19.23
C GLN A 204 7.85 -5.53 19.23
N TYR A 205 8.17 -4.36 18.68
CA TYR A 205 7.19 -3.28 18.55
C TYR A 205 6.19 -3.62 17.43
N PRO A 206 4.87 -3.51 17.66
CA PRO A 206 3.88 -3.89 16.66
C PRO A 206 3.94 -3.00 15.42
N ALA A 207 3.64 -3.59 14.26
CA ALA A 207 3.68 -2.88 12.99
C ALA A 207 2.51 -1.90 12.87
N PRO A 208 2.73 -0.74 12.23
CA PRO A 208 1.66 0.23 12.09
C PRO A 208 0.53 -0.28 11.19
N ARG A 209 -0.70 0.16 11.47
CA ARG A 209 -1.88 -0.23 10.66
C ARG A 209 -1.75 0.17 9.19
N SER A 210 -1.03 1.26 8.92
CA SER A 210 -0.70 1.71 7.57
C SER A 210 0.16 0.69 6.81
N PHE A 211 1.09 0.02 7.50
CA PHE A 211 1.89 -1.06 6.94
C PHE A 211 1.02 -2.26 6.56
N LEU A 212 0.11 -2.70 7.45
CA LEU A 212 -0.86 -3.76 7.11
C LEU A 212 -1.68 -3.39 5.87
N LYS A 213 -2.21 -2.16 5.82
CA LYS A 213 -3.02 -1.69 4.68
C LYS A 213 -2.22 -1.69 3.37
N LYS A 214 -0.95 -1.25 3.41
CA LYS A 214 -0.03 -1.30 2.27
C LYS A 214 0.24 -2.75 1.83
N LYS A 215 0.55 -3.64 2.78
CA LYS A 215 0.82 -5.06 2.51
C LYS A 215 -0.38 -5.77 1.88
N LEU A 216 -1.57 -5.60 2.43
CA LEU A 216 -2.81 -6.14 1.86
C LEU A 216 -3.08 -5.57 0.46
N HIS A 217 -2.85 -4.28 0.25
CA HIS A 217 -3.01 -3.67 -1.07
C HIS A 217 -2.02 -4.23 -2.10
N ALA A 218 -0.77 -4.48 -1.71
CA ALA A 218 0.24 -5.09 -2.58
C ALA A 218 -0.18 -6.50 -3.02
N ILE A 219 -0.69 -7.31 -2.08
CA ILE A 219 -1.22 -8.66 -2.38
C ILE A 219 -2.40 -8.56 -3.36
N SER A 220 -3.39 -7.71 -3.08
CA SER A 220 -4.54 -7.53 -3.98
C SER A 220 -4.12 -7.05 -5.37
N THR A 221 -3.09 -6.20 -5.46
CA THR A 221 -2.56 -5.73 -6.75
C THR A 221 -1.85 -6.86 -7.51
N GLN A 222 -1.11 -7.73 -6.82
CA GLN A 222 -0.50 -8.91 -7.43
C GLN A 222 -1.56 -9.88 -7.96
N LEU A 223 -2.62 -10.12 -7.20
CA LEU A 223 -3.74 -10.96 -7.66
C LEU A 223 -4.42 -10.36 -8.88
N TRP A 224 -4.66 -9.06 -8.87
CA TRP A 224 -5.23 -8.36 -10.02
C TRP A 224 -4.33 -8.46 -11.25
N GLN A 225 -3.02 -8.33 -11.09
CA GLN A 225 -2.06 -8.54 -12.18
C GLN A 225 -2.14 -9.97 -12.72
N ASN A 226 -2.23 -10.99 -11.85
CA ASN A 226 -2.39 -12.38 -12.27
C ASN A 226 -3.70 -12.61 -13.02
N GLU A 227 -4.82 -12.05 -12.57
CA GLU A 227 -6.10 -12.08 -13.29
C GLU A 227 -6.01 -11.38 -14.65
N TRP A 228 -5.25 -10.29 -14.72
CA TRP A 228 -5.06 -9.54 -15.96
C TRP A 228 -4.20 -10.29 -16.98
N ASP A 229 -3.10 -10.90 -16.53
CA ASP A 229 -2.20 -11.64 -17.41
C ASP A 229 -2.86 -12.92 -17.94
N ASN A 230 -3.62 -13.64 -17.11
CA ASN A 230 -4.23 -14.92 -17.47
C ASN A 230 -5.65 -14.83 -18.05
N GLY A 231 -6.28 -13.65 -18.04
CA GLY A 231 -7.65 -13.51 -18.55
C GLY A 231 -7.72 -13.63 -20.08
N ASP A 232 -8.81 -14.15 -20.64
CA ASP A 232 -8.96 -14.24 -22.11
C ASP A 232 -9.51 -12.96 -22.75
N THR A 233 -10.08 -12.05 -21.93
CA THR A 233 -10.74 -10.85 -22.42
C THR A 233 -9.85 -9.62 -22.34
N GLY A 234 -10.16 -8.59 -23.13
CA GLY A 234 -9.44 -7.31 -23.10
C GLY A 234 -8.01 -7.36 -23.65
N ARG A 235 -7.65 -8.38 -24.44
CA ARG A 235 -6.26 -8.59 -24.91
C ARG A 235 -5.68 -7.40 -25.68
N ASN A 236 -6.50 -6.67 -26.45
CA ASN A 236 -6.05 -5.43 -27.10
C ASN A 236 -5.55 -4.39 -26.11
N VAL A 237 -6.23 -4.25 -24.97
CA VAL A 237 -5.83 -3.34 -23.90
C VAL A 237 -4.62 -3.88 -23.16
N HIS A 238 -4.50 -5.21 -22.99
CA HIS A 238 -3.31 -5.84 -22.37
C HIS A 238 -2.03 -5.56 -23.16
N LEU A 239 -2.09 -5.58 -24.50
CA LEU A 239 -0.94 -5.22 -25.35
C LEU A 239 -0.42 -3.80 -25.09
N ILE A 240 -1.30 -2.87 -24.73
CA ILE A 240 -0.96 -1.45 -24.49
C ILE A 240 -0.65 -1.20 -23.01
N LEU A 241 -1.39 -1.86 -22.13
CA LEU A 241 -1.32 -1.74 -20.67
C LEU A 241 -1.09 -3.12 -20.05
N PRO A 242 0.11 -3.70 -20.18
CA PRO A 242 0.39 -5.04 -19.66
C PRO A 242 0.46 -5.07 -18.12
N LYS A 243 0.73 -3.92 -17.48
CA LYS A 243 0.85 -3.80 -16.03
C LYS A 243 -0.29 -2.98 -15.43
N VAL A 244 -0.93 -3.55 -14.41
CA VAL A 244 -1.98 -2.87 -13.65
C VAL A 244 -1.38 -1.75 -12.80
N LYS A 245 -2.12 -0.67 -12.64
CA LYS A 245 -1.74 0.50 -11.84
C LYS A 245 -2.96 1.02 -11.09
N THR A 246 -2.73 1.68 -9.96
CA THR A 246 -3.78 2.27 -9.11
C THR A 246 -3.69 3.80 -9.02
N SER A 247 -2.63 4.41 -9.56
CA SER A 247 -2.52 5.87 -9.66
C SER A 247 -3.49 6.39 -10.72
N PRO A 248 -4.23 7.49 -10.52
CA PRO A 248 -5.18 7.98 -11.52
C PRO A 248 -4.53 8.24 -12.89
N ALA A 249 -5.28 8.01 -13.97
CA ALA A 249 -4.94 8.49 -15.30
C ALA A 249 -6.17 9.04 -16.01
N PRO A 250 -6.12 10.27 -16.56
CA PRO A 250 -7.26 10.88 -17.23
C PRO A 250 -7.33 10.41 -18.68
N TRP A 251 -7.78 9.17 -18.91
CA TRP A 251 -8.07 8.71 -20.27
C TRP A 251 -9.29 9.42 -20.84
N GLN A 252 -9.17 9.95 -22.05
CA GLN A 252 -10.28 10.55 -22.76
C GLN A 252 -11.07 9.50 -23.55
N ARG A 253 -12.36 9.74 -23.76
CA ARG A 253 -13.26 8.81 -24.48
C ARG A 253 -12.69 8.33 -25.84
N PRO A 254 -12.07 9.18 -26.70
CA PRO A 254 -11.47 8.72 -27.96
C PRO A 254 -10.30 7.76 -27.76
N GLU A 255 -9.50 7.96 -26.72
CA GLU A 255 -8.36 7.09 -26.38
C GLU A 255 -8.88 5.73 -25.90
N ILE A 256 -9.90 5.73 -25.04
CA ILE A 256 -10.57 4.51 -24.57
C ILE A 256 -11.16 3.72 -25.74
N MET A 257 -11.82 4.40 -26.68
CA MET A 257 -12.30 3.80 -27.93
C MET A 257 -11.15 3.16 -28.72
N PHE A 258 -10.07 3.90 -28.91
CA PHE A 258 -8.89 3.45 -29.63
C PHE A 258 -8.26 2.20 -28.99
N VAL A 259 -7.92 2.23 -27.70
CA VAL A 259 -7.23 1.13 -27.01
C VAL A 259 -8.08 -0.12 -26.87
N THR A 260 -9.40 0.06 -26.71
CA THR A 260 -10.33 -1.07 -26.64
C THR A 260 -10.64 -1.65 -28.03
N GLY A 261 -10.30 -0.93 -29.11
CA GLY A 261 -10.65 -1.28 -30.49
C GLY A 261 -12.14 -1.14 -30.79
N HIS A 262 -12.85 -0.32 -30.00
CA HIS A 262 -14.26 0.00 -30.20
C HIS A 262 -14.41 1.40 -30.78
N GLY A 263 -15.25 1.57 -31.81
CA GLY A 263 -15.49 2.87 -32.43
C GLY A 263 -15.74 2.75 -33.93
N PRO A 264 -15.80 3.87 -34.65
CA PRO A 264 -16.07 3.90 -36.09
C PRO A 264 -14.84 3.46 -36.92
N PHE A 265 -14.15 2.42 -36.48
CA PHE A 265 -12.96 1.89 -37.13
C PHE A 265 -13.35 0.87 -38.20
N PRO A 266 -12.70 0.88 -39.39
CA PRO A 266 -12.95 -0.12 -40.42
C PRO A 266 -12.75 -1.56 -39.93
N THR A 267 -11.78 -1.80 -39.05
CA THR A 267 -11.60 -3.10 -38.39
C THR A 267 -12.78 -3.51 -37.54
N TYR A 268 -13.34 -2.57 -36.77
CA TYR A 268 -14.54 -2.81 -35.98
C TYR A 268 -15.71 -3.17 -36.90
N PHE A 269 -15.97 -2.36 -37.93
CA PHE A 269 -17.04 -2.64 -38.89
C PHE A 269 -16.86 -3.97 -39.64
N LYS A 270 -15.63 -4.34 -40.02
CA LYS A 270 -15.34 -5.64 -40.64
C LYS A 270 -15.62 -6.81 -39.70
N ARG A 271 -15.23 -6.70 -38.42
CA ARG A 271 -15.48 -7.74 -37.41
C ARG A 271 -16.97 -8.04 -37.24
N PHE A 272 -17.82 -7.02 -37.35
CA PHE A 272 -19.28 -7.16 -37.24
C PHE A 272 -19.99 -7.36 -38.59
N GLY A 273 -19.25 -7.61 -39.67
CA GLY A 273 -19.83 -7.84 -41.01
C GLY A 273 -20.46 -6.61 -41.66
N LEU A 274 -20.26 -5.41 -41.09
CA LEU A 274 -20.79 -4.15 -41.62
C LEU A 274 -19.94 -3.56 -42.75
N LYS A 275 -18.68 -4.02 -42.90
CA LYS A 275 -17.79 -3.71 -44.03
C LYS A 275 -17.06 -4.96 -44.50
N THR A 276 -16.75 -5.04 -45.79
CA THR A 276 -15.96 -6.13 -46.38
C THR A 276 -14.46 -5.99 -46.12
N THR A 277 -13.96 -4.77 -45.85
CA THR A 277 -12.54 -4.49 -45.65
C THR A 277 -12.29 -3.67 -44.38
N ASP A 278 -11.11 -3.87 -43.79
CA ASP A 278 -10.60 -3.19 -42.60
C ASP A 278 -9.64 -2.05 -42.94
N TYR A 279 -9.57 -1.68 -44.22
CA TYR A 279 -8.84 -0.52 -44.69
C TYR A 279 -9.70 0.73 -44.56
N TRP A 280 -9.06 1.85 -44.23
CA TRP A 280 -9.72 3.16 -44.18
C TRP A 280 -10.17 3.67 -45.56
N TRP A 281 -9.68 3.06 -46.65
CA TRP A 281 -9.98 3.46 -48.03
C TRP A 281 -10.59 2.32 -48.85
N LYS A 282 -11.56 2.65 -49.73
CA LYS A 282 -12.15 1.70 -50.69
C LYS A 282 -11.09 1.29 -51.73
N PRO A 283 -10.85 -0.01 -51.98
CA PRO A 283 -9.83 -0.48 -52.93
C PRO A 283 -10.13 -0.25 -54.42
N SER A 284 -11.25 0.36 -54.79
CA SER A 284 -11.73 0.33 -56.18
C SER A 284 -11.10 1.35 -57.13
N ALA A 285 -10.36 2.36 -56.65
CA ALA A 285 -9.86 3.43 -57.53
C ALA A 285 -8.33 3.58 -57.61
N LEU A 286 -7.53 3.01 -56.69
CA LEU A 286 -6.12 3.38 -56.54
C LEU A 286 -5.15 2.19 -56.30
N ARG A 287 -5.52 0.97 -56.71
CA ARG A 287 -4.67 -0.23 -56.53
C ARG A 287 -3.25 -0.08 -57.12
N ASN A 288 -3.03 0.88 -58.03
CA ASN A 288 -1.76 1.10 -58.72
C ASN A 288 -1.03 2.42 -58.39
N GLN A 289 -1.48 3.23 -57.42
CA GLN A 289 -0.90 4.58 -57.21
C GLN A 289 -0.31 4.86 -55.82
N LEU A 290 -0.42 3.95 -54.84
CA LEU A 290 0.12 4.19 -53.51
C LEU A 290 1.02 3.04 -53.04
N PRO A 291 2.21 3.35 -52.48
CA PRO A 291 3.12 2.33 -52.00
C PRO A 291 2.53 1.57 -50.79
N PRO A 292 2.84 0.26 -50.63
CA PRO A 292 2.14 -0.65 -49.71
C PRO A 292 2.15 -0.23 -48.23
N TYR A 293 3.05 0.66 -47.81
CA TYR A 293 3.17 1.12 -46.42
C TYR A 293 2.08 2.12 -45.99
N LYS A 294 1.31 2.72 -46.91
CA LYS A 294 0.19 3.62 -46.56
C LYS A 294 -1.15 2.90 -46.30
N LEU A 295 -1.18 1.57 -46.47
CA LEU A 295 -2.35 0.71 -46.21
C LEU A 295 -2.20 -0.01 -44.86
N ILE A 296 -2.29 0.74 -43.76
CA ILE A 296 -2.12 0.16 -42.42
C ILE A 296 -3.50 -0.22 -41.85
N SER A 297 -3.71 -1.51 -41.64
CA SER A 297 -4.84 -2.01 -40.84
C SER A 297 -4.55 -1.82 -39.34
N PHE A 298 -5.59 -1.60 -38.53
CA PHE A 298 -5.47 -1.35 -37.08
C PHE A 298 -4.65 -2.43 -36.34
N HIS A 299 -4.76 -3.71 -36.74
CA HIS A 299 -3.95 -4.80 -36.16
C HIS A 299 -2.46 -4.74 -36.54
N ARG A 300 -2.11 -4.21 -37.73
CA ARG A 300 -0.71 -4.00 -38.13
C ARG A 300 -0.10 -2.76 -37.46
N ALA A 301 -0.90 -1.74 -37.16
CA ALA A 301 -0.45 -0.58 -36.40
C ALA A 301 -0.08 -0.94 -34.95
N LEU A 302 -0.92 -1.72 -34.27
CA LEU A 302 -0.65 -2.14 -32.88
C LEU A 302 0.55 -3.09 -32.74
N LYS A 303 0.82 -3.94 -33.74
CA LYS A 303 2.02 -4.83 -33.74
C LYS A 303 3.34 -4.11 -34.04
N ARG A 304 3.30 -2.82 -34.37
CA ARG A 304 4.48 -1.99 -34.68
C ARG A 304 4.84 -1.01 -33.56
N LEU A 305 4.05 -0.96 -32.49
CA LEU A 305 4.34 -0.25 -31.24
C LEU A 305 4.93 -1.23 -30.24
#